data_AF-R3W614-F1
#
_entry.id   AF-R3W614-F1
#
_cell.length_a   1.000
_cell.length_b   1.000
_cell.length_c   1.000
_cell.angle_alpha   90.00
_cell.angle_beta   90.00
_cell.angle_gamma   90.00
#
_symmetry.space_group_name_H-M   'P 1'
#
loop_
_entity.id
_entity.type
_entity.pdbx_description
1 polymer ?
#
loop_
_entity_poly.entity_id
_entity_poly.type
_entity_poly.pdbx_seq_one_letter_code
_entity_poly.pdbx_strand_id
1 'polypeptide(L)' 'MGEVKIRKINDGTIAILDTQAKEKGYASRQEYLQDLLEKIAREEYQFETDVRYQFLISQYNELIEWLLSEVTLNTDKKEV' A
#
# COMPACT_ATOMS: atom_id res chain seq x y z
N MET A 1 -22.81 11.19 0.31
CA MET A 1 -22.08 9.93 0.52
C MET A 1 -22.94 8.79 0.00
N GLY A 2 -22.35 7.83 -0.72
CA GLY A 2 -23.07 6.65 -1.21
C GLY A 2 -23.23 5.61 -0.10
N GLU A 3 -24.40 4.97 -0.02
CA GLU A 3 -24.63 3.85 0.90
C GLU A 3 -24.32 2.53 0.17
N VAL A 4 -23.46 1.70 0.77
CA VAL A 4 -23.14 0.36 0.27
C VAL A 4 -23.76 -0.68 1.20
N LYS A 5 -24.64 -1.53 0.66
CA LYS A 5 -25.28 -2.63 1.41
C LYS A 5 -24.61 -3.95 1.08
N ILE A 6 -23.82 -4.45 2.01
CA ILE A 6 -23.25 -5.80 1.93
C ILE A 6 -24.31 -6.80 2.40
N ARG A 7 -24.60 -7.81 1.57
CA ARG A 7 -25.63 -8.84 1.83
C ARG A 7 -24.97 -10.19 2.05
N LYS A 8 -25.74 -11.14 2.61
CA LYS A 8 -25.31 -12.53 2.85
C LYS A 8 -24.11 -12.63 3.80
N ILE A 9 -24.06 -11.77 4.81
CA ILE A 9 -23.10 -11.89 5.90
C ILE A 9 -23.65 -12.89 6.91
N ASN A 10 -22.79 -13.77 7.43
CA ASN A 10 -23.15 -14.70 8.49
C ASN A 10 -23.44 -13.94 9.80
N ASP A 11 -24.49 -14.33 10.53
CA ASP A 11 -24.90 -13.70 11.79
C ASP A 11 -23.78 -13.65 12.84
N GLY A 12 -22.91 -14.67 12.89
CA GLY A 12 -21.75 -14.69 13.77
C GLY A 12 -20.73 -13.61 13.41
N THR A 13 -20.53 -13.33 12.11
CA THR A 13 -19.68 -12.22 11.66
C THR A 13 -20.30 -10.87 12.04
N ILE A 14 -21.63 -10.73 11.94
CA ILE A 14 -22.33 -9.51 12.37
C ILE A 14 -22.10 -9.27 13.86
N ALA A 15 -22.25 -10.31 14.69
CA ALA A 15 -22.05 -10.22 16.14
C ALA A 15 -20.60 -9.85 16.50
N ILE A 16 -19.61 -10.42 15.80
CA ILE A 16 -18.20 -10.06 16.00
C ILE A 16 -17.96 -8.58 15.68
N LEU A 17 -18.50 -8.08 14.56
CA LEU A 17 -18.36 -6.68 14.18
C LEU A 17 -19.03 -5.73 15.18
N ASP A 18 -20.18 -6.11 15.74
CA ASP A 18 -20.85 -5.34 16.79
C ASP A 18 -20.02 -5.29 18.08
N THR A 19 -19.47 -6.43 18.49
CA THR A 19 -18.57 -6.51 19.64
C THR A 19 -17.33 -5.64 19.43
N GLN A 20 -16.69 -5.75 18.27
CA GLN A 20 -15.50 -4.95 17.96
C GLN A 20 -15.77 -3.46 17.93
N ALA A 21 -16.91 -3.03 17.35
CA ALA A 21 -17.31 -1.64 17.35
C ALA A 21 -17.45 -1.10 18.78
N LYS A 22 -18.11 -1.87 19.65
CA LYS A 22 -18.30 -1.51 21.06
C LYS A 22 -16.99 -1.47 21.85
N GLU A 23 -16.16 -2.50 21.71
CA GLU A 23 -14.87 -2.60 22.43
C GLU A 23 -13.91 -1.48 22.04
N LYS A 24 -13.96 -1.03 20.78
CA LYS A 24 -13.16 0.09 20.29
C LYS A 24 -13.81 1.47 20.48
N GLY A 25 -14.98 1.53 21.12
CA GLY A 25 -15.65 2.77 21.50
C GLY A 25 -16.39 3.51 20.38
N TYR A 26 -16.67 2.84 19.25
CA TYR A 26 -17.49 3.42 18.18
C TYR A 26 -18.96 3.46 18.60
N ALA A 27 -19.69 4.47 18.12
CA ALA A 27 -21.12 4.62 18.39
C ALA A 27 -21.97 3.59 17.64
N SER A 28 -21.47 3.07 16.52
CA SER A 28 -22.15 2.03 15.75
C SER A 28 -21.19 1.15 14.95
N ARG A 29 -21.67 -0.05 14.56
CA ARG A 29 -20.98 -0.90 13.59
C ARG A 29 -20.72 -0.19 12.27
N GLN A 30 -21.64 0.66 11.82
CA GLN A 30 -21.49 1.39 10.56
C GLN A 30 -20.30 2.36 10.62
N GLU A 31 -20.18 3.11 11.71
CA GLU A 31 -19.06 4.02 11.93
C GLU A 31 -17.73 3.27 12.00
N TYR A 32 -17.71 2.15 12.72
CA TYR A 32 -16.54 1.28 12.79
C TYR A 32 -16.12 0.77 11.40
N LEU A 33 -17.06 0.26 10.61
CA LEU A 33 -16.80 -0.25 9.27
C LEU A 33 -16.33 0.86 8.31
N GLN A 34 -16.87 2.07 8.42
CA GLN A 34 -16.43 3.19 7.60
C GLN A 34 -14.98 3.55 7.89
N ASP A 35 -14.62 3.74 9.15
CA ASP A 35 -13.24 4.05 9.55
C ASP A 35 -12.27 2.91 9.18
N LEU A 36 -12.68 1.66 9.34
CA LEU A 36 -11.89 0.50 8.94
C LEU A 36 -11.62 0.49 7.42
N LEU A 37 -12.66 0.72 6.60
CA LEU A 37 -12.52 0.76 5.14
C LEU A 37 -11.66 1.93 4.68
N GLU A 38 -11.77 3.09 5.32
CA GLU A 38 -10.91 4.24 5.02
C GLU A 38 -9.44 3.96 5.36
N LYS A 39 -9.17 3.28 6.48
CA LYS A 39 -7.81 2.85 6.85
C LYS A 39 -7.25 1.86 5.84
N ILE A 40 -8.01 0.82 5.48
CA ILE A 40 -7.60 -0.17 4.47
C ILE A 40 -7.28 0.52 3.14
N ALA A 41 -8.17 1.39 2.65
CA ALA A 41 -7.94 2.09 1.39
C ALA A 41 -6.68 2.98 1.41
N ARG A 42 -6.36 3.59 2.57
CA ARG A 42 -5.13 4.38 2.73
C ARG A 42 -3.89 3.50 2.83
N GLU A 43 -3.95 2.40 3.55
CA GLU A 43 -2.84 1.44 3.69
C GLU A 43 -2.53 0.78 2.35
N GLU A 44 -3.55 0.35 1.59
CA GLU A 44 -3.38 -0.18 0.24
C GLU A 44 -2.75 0.86 -0.70
N TYR A 45 -3.19 2.11 -0.63
CA TYR A 45 -2.60 3.21 -1.39
C TYR A 45 -1.13 3.46 -1.01
N GLN A 46 -0.80 3.42 0.28
CA GLN A 46 0.58 3.56 0.76
C GLN A 46 1.46 2.40 0.29
N PHE A 47 0.97 1.16 0.40
CA PHE A 47 1.69 -0.03 -0.05
C PHE A 47 1.96 0.01 -1.56
N GLU A 48 0.96 0.36 -2.38
CA GLU A 48 1.16 0.52 -3.82
C GLU A 48 2.18 1.62 -4.15
N THR A 49 2.16 2.70 -3.39
CA THR A 49 3.10 3.81 -3.55
C THR A 49 4.52 3.39 -3.19
N ASP A 50 4.70 2.66 -2.08
CA ASP A 50 6.00 2.14 -1.65
C ASP A 50 6.57 1.15 -2.67
N VAL A 51 5.75 0.22 -3.19
CA VAL A 51 6.16 -0.70 -4.26
C VAL A 51 6.62 0.06 -5.51
N ARG A 52 5.91 1.11 -5.91
CA ARG A 52 6.30 1.95 -7.05
C ARG A 52 7.61 2.71 -6.79
N TYR A 53 7.83 3.23 -5.59
CA TYR A 53 9.08 3.88 -5.22
C TYR A 53 10.25 2.90 -5.21
N GLN A 54 10.07 1.69 -4.66
CA GLN A 54 11.09 0.64 -4.68
C GLN A 54 11.44 0.24 -6.11
N PHE A 55 10.45 0.10 -6.99
CA PHE A 55 10.66 -0.17 -8.40
C PHE A 55 11.45 0.96 -9.09
N LEU A 56 11.08 2.22 -8.84
CA LEU A 56 11.77 3.38 -9.41
C LEU A 56 13.23 3.46 -8.93
N ILE A 57 13.49 3.20 -7.64
CA ILE A 57 14.85 3.17 -7.09
C ILE A 57 15.66 2.04 -7.73
N SER A 58 15.08 0.85 -7.93
CA SER A 58 15.76 -0.26 -8.61
C SER A 58 16.19 0.14 -10.03
N GLN A 59 15.29 0.75 -10.80
CA GLN A 59 15.58 1.24 -12.15
C GLN A 59 16.66 2.33 -12.17
N TYR A 60 16.64 3.23 -11.17
CA TYR A 60 17.67 4.26 -11.04
C TYR A 60 19.04 3.68 -10.69
N ASN A 61 19.09 2.67 -9.83
CA ASN A 61 20.33 1.96 -9.49
C ASN A 61 20.90 1.22 -10.70
N GLU A 62 20.06 0.50 -11.46
CA GLU A 62 20.48 -0.17 -12.71
C GLU A 62 21.08 0.82 -13.72
N LEU A 63 20.45 2.00 -13.86
CA LEU A 63 20.96 3.05 -14.75
C LEU A 63 22.29 3.63 -14.26
N ILE A 64 22.46 3.84 -12.96
CA ILE A 64 23.75 4.29 -12.38
C ILE A 64 24.83 3.23 -12.60
N GLU A 65 24.54 1.97 -12.35
CA GLU A 65 25.50 0.87 -12.55
C GLU A 65 25.95 0.80 -14.01
N TRP A 66 25.02 0.93 -14.95
CA TRP A 66 25.33 0.99 -16.38
C TRP A 66 26.18 2.22 -16.76
N LEU A 67 25.86 3.41 -16.24
CA LEU A 67 26.66 4.62 -16.50
C LEU A 67 28.07 4.48 -15.92
N LEU A 68 28.21 3.90 -14.73
CA LEU A 68 29.49 3.65 -14.09
C LEU A 68 30.32 2.65 -14.90
N SER A 69 29.72 1.57 -15.42
CA SER A 69 30.42 0.65 -16.32
C SER A 69 30.89 1.35 -17.59
N GLU A 70 30.10 2.26 -18.15
CA GLU A 70 30.46 2.91 -19.41
C GLU A 70 31.51 4.02 -19.26
N VAL A 71 31.54 4.71 -18.12
CA VAL A 71 32.61 5.65 -17.79
C VAL A 71 33.91 4.90 -17.51
N THR A 72 33.88 3.82 -16.72
CA THR A 72 35.08 3.01 -16.41
C THR A 72 35.65 2.33 -17.65
N LEU A 73 34.81 1.82 -18.56
CA LEU A 73 35.26 1.23 -19.83
C LEU A 73 35.83 2.27 -20.81
N ASN A 74 35.42 3.54 -20.72
CA ASN A 74 35.95 4.61 -21.58
C ASN A 74 37.26 5.22 -21.06
N THR A 75 37.55 5.12 -19.76
CA THR A 75 38.84 5.52 -19.21
C THR A 75 39.96 4.55 -19.59
N ASP A 76 39.70 3.25 -19.63
CA ASP A 76 40.68 2.24 -20.07
C ASP A 76 41.05 2.36 -21.56
N LYS A 77 40.13 2.84 -22.41
CA LYS A 77 40.38 3.01 -23.86
C LYS A 77 41.18 4.26 -24.22
N LYS A 78 41.43 5.17 -23.28
CA LYS A 78 42.18 6.42 -23.51
C LYS A 78 43.65 6.36 -23.10
N GLU A 79 44.11 5.26 -22.49
CA GLU A 79 45.52 5.07 -22.07
C GLU A 79 46.36 4.22 -23.06
N VAL A 80 45.92 4.04 -24.31
CA VAL A 80 46.71 3.39 -25.38
C VAL A 80 47.06 4.39 -26.48
#